data_AF-A0A7V3RFL9-F1
#
_entry.id   AF-A0A7V3RFL9-F1
#
_cell.length_a   1.000
_cell.length_b   1.000
_cell.length_c   1.000
_cell.angle_alpha   90.00
_cell.angle_beta   90.00
_cell.angle_gamma   90.00
#
_symmetry.space_group_name_H-M   'P 1'
#
loop_
_entity.id
_entity.type
_entity.pdbx_description
1 polymer ?
#
loop_
_entity_poly.entity_id
_entity_poly.type
_entity_poly.pdbx_seq_one_letter_code
_entity_poly.pdbx_strand_id
1 'polypeptide(L)'
;MTWRGWTALAAGVWFIIAGFLSLGATGNMVNDLVIGIIVAIVGFMMLPEGSAWQGWIIGLIGGVWMIIAAFIPYVSDPKIHHLHNLVNDLIVGIIILIVALFERAQKAKPSKPAPKAANENPQK
;
A
#
# COMPACT_ATOMS: atom_id res chain seq x y z
N MET A 1 11.93 -0.38 6.98
CA MET A 1 11.04 -0.84 5.88
C MET A 1 11.85 -1.71 4.95
N THR A 2 11.23 -2.75 4.41
CA THR A 2 11.80 -3.50 3.27
C THR A 2 11.76 -2.63 1.99
N TRP A 3 12.44 -3.07 0.93
CA TRP A 3 12.29 -2.41 -0.38
C TRP A 3 10.84 -2.44 -0.86
N ARG A 4 10.09 -3.53 -0.57
CA ARG A 4 8.65 -3.66 -0.87
C ARG A 4 7.83 -2.62 -0.13
N GLY A 5 8.10 -2.44 1.16
CA GLY A 5 7.46 -1.42 1.99
C GLY A 5 7.73 0.01 1.50
N TRP A 6 8.95 0.29 1.03
CA TRP A 6 9.28 1.57 0.40
C TRP A 6 8.57 1.76 -0.95
N THR A 7 8.49 0.72 -1.78
CA THR A 7 7.74 0.77 -3.04
C THR A 7 6.26 1.02 -2.79
N ALA A 8 5.66 0.32 -1.82
CA ALA A 8 4.27 0.54 -1.41
C ALA A 8 4.07 1.98 -0.88
N LEU A 9 4.97 2.47 -0.04
CA LEU A 9 4.92 3.85 0.45
C LEU A 9 4.95 4.86 -0.70
N ALA A 10 5.89 4.70 -1.63
CA ALA A 10 6.02 5.57 -2.80
C ALA A 10 4.78 5.52 -3.68
N ALA A 11 4.21 4.34 -3.92
CA ALA A 11 2.97 4.18 -4.68
C ALA A 11 1.76 4.83 -3.99
N GLY A 12 1.65 4.73 -2.66
CA GLY A 12 0.61 5.40 -1.89
C GLY A 12 0.71 6.93 -2.01
N VAL A 13 1.91 7.49 -1.87
CA VAL A 13 2.16 8.93 -2.10
C VAL A 13 1.86 9.32 -3.55
N TRP A 14 2.25 8.49 -4.51
CA TRP A 14 1.99 8.74 -5.93
C TRP A 14 0.49 8.82 -6.22
N PHE A 15 -0.32 7.87 -5.75
CA PHE A 15 -1.77 7.92 -5.96
C PHE A 15 -2.40 9.18 -5.34
N ILE A 16 -1.96 9.60 -4.16
CA ILE A 16 -2.43 10.88 -3.58
C ILE A 16 -2.14 12.04 -4.53
N ILE A 17 -0.93 12.12 -5.07
CA ILE A 17 -0.55 13.18 -6.02
C ILE A 17 -1.35 13.05 -7.32
N ALA A 18 -1.45 11.85 -7.88
CA ALA A 18 -2.14 11.55 -9.13
C ALA A 18 -3.63 11.95 -9.08
N GLY A 19 -4.30 11.78 -7.94
CA GLY A 19 -5.68 12.21 -7.75
C GLY A 19 -5.90 13.71 -7.94
N PHE A 20 -4.87 14.55 -7.79
CA PHE A 20 -4.95 15.99 -8.06
C PHE A 20 -4.46 16.38 -9.46
N LEU A 21 -3.91 15.43 -10.24
CA LEU A 21 -3.44 15.69 -11.59
C LEU A 21 -4.58 15.52 -12.61
N SER A 22 -4.67 16.45 -13.55
CA SER A 22 -5.61 16.36 -14.67
C SER A 22 -4.98 15.59 -15.84
N LEU A 23 -4.93 14.26 -15.75
CA LEU A 23 -4.33 13.40 -16.78
C LEU A 23 -5.29 13.03 -17.93
N GLY A 24 -6.56 13.43 -17.83
CA GLY A 24 -7.63 13.01 -18.73
C GLY A 24 -8.01 11.54 -18.58
N ALA A 25 -9.08 11.10 -19.26
CA ALA A 25 -9.63 9.75 -19.09
C ALA A 25 -8.63 8.63 -19.40
N THR A 26 -7.92 8.72 -20.53
CA THR A 26 -6.90 7.72 -20.90
C THR A 26 -5.70 7.75 -19.96
N GLY A 27 -5.26 8.94 -19.52
CA GLY A 27 -4.14 9.07 -18.60
C GLY A 27 -4.42 8.48 -17.23
N ASN A 28 -5.62 8.72 -16.68
CA ASN A 28 -6.06 8.12 -15.42
C ASN A 28 -6.20 6.60 -15.53
N MET A 29 -6.81 6.09 -16.60
CA MET A 29 -6.90 4.65 -16.84
C MET A 29 -5.51 4.00 -16.86
N VAL A 30 -4.55 4.59 -17.58
CA VAL A 30 -3.18 4.06 -17.66
C VAL A 30 -2.47 4.16 -16.31
N ASN A 31 -2.64 5.27 -15.56
CA ASN A 31 -2.10 5.44 -14.22
C ASN A 31 -2.58 4.33 -13.28
N ASP A 32 -3.90 4.13 -13.21
CA ASP A 32 -4.52 3.18 -12.29
C ASP A 32 -4.14 1.75 -12.63
N LEU A 33 -4.07 1.43 -13.93
CA LEU A 33 -3.67 0.11 -14.40
C LEU A 33 -2.19 -0.17 -14.09
N VAL A 34 -1.29 0.73 -14.49
CA VAL A 34 0.15 0.50 -14.37
C VAL A 34 0.58 0.49 -12.91
N ILE A 35 0.17 1.50 -12.14
CA ILE A 35 0.54 1.58 -10.73
C ILE A 35 -0.21 0.51 -9.92
N GLY A 36 -1.46 0.20 -10.28
CA GLY A 36 -2.22 -0.89 -9.68
C GLY A 36 -1.54 -2.25 -9.86
N ILE A 37 -1.00 -2.56 -11.04
CA ILE A 37 -0.22 -3.80 -11.28
C ILE A 37 1.02 -3.85 -10.38
N ILE A 38 1.78 -2.76 -10.31
CA ILE A 38 2.99 -2.69 -9.47
C ILE A 38 2.62 -2.93 -8.01
N VAL A 39 1.58 -2.26 -7.51
CA VAL A 39 1.10 -2.39 -6.13
C VAL A 39 0.57 -3.80 -5.85
N ALA A 40 -0.14 -4.43 -6.79
CA ALA A 40 -0.62 -5.80 -6.65
C ALA A 40 0.54 -6.77 -6.46
N ILE A 41 1.55 -6.70 -7.35
CA ILE A 41 2.75 -7.54 -7.28
C ILE A 41 3.46 -7.34 -5.95
N VAL A 42 3.75 -6.08 -5.59
CA VAL A 42 4.48 -5.76 -4.36
C VAL A 42 3.71 -6.22 -3.12
N GLY A 43 2.40 -5.99 -3.06
CA GLY A 43 1.56 -6.40 -1.95
C GLY A 43 1.51 -7.92 -1.78
N PHE A 44 1.31 -8.68 -2.85
CA PHE A 44 1.30 -10.15 -2.75
C PHE A 44 2.68 -10.73 -2.43
N MET A 45 3.76 -10.10 -2.85
CA MET A 45 5.11 -10.46 -2.41
C MET A 45 5.34 -10.26 -0.91
N MET A 46 4.51 -9.49 -0.20
CA MET A 46 4.62 -9.31 1.26
C MET A 46 3.94 -10.43 2.07
N LEU A 47 3.13 -11.29 1.43
CA LEU A 47 2.43 -12.39 2.12
C LEU A 47 3.37 -13.41 2.80
N PRO A 48 4.47 -13.87 2.17
CA PRO A 48 5.34 -14.89 2.76
C PRO A 48 6.13 -14.42 3.98
N GLU A 49 6.22 -13.11 4.24
CA GLU A 49 7.07 -12.53 5.30
C GLU A 49 6.36 -12.42 6.67
N GLY A 50 5.18 -13.02 6.83
CA GLY A 50 4.40 -12.99 8.08
C GLY A 50 3.55 -11.72 8.27
N SER A 51 3.73 -10.70 7.43
CA SER A 51 2.86 -9.51 7.34
C SER A 51 1.66 -9.74 6.40
N ALA A 52 1.00 -10.89 6.53
CA ALA A 52 -0.04 -11.34 5.60
C ALA A 52 -1.18 -10.32 5.44
N TRP A 53 -1.64 -9.70 6.54
CA TRP A 53 -2.71 -8.70 6.46
C TRP A 53 -2.30 -7.44 5.68
N GLN A 54 -1.05 -6.99 5.79
CA GLN A 54 -0.54 -5.84 5.04
C GLN A 54 -0.43 -6.17 3.55
N GLY A 55 0.07 -7.38 3.24
CA GLY A 55 0.16 -7.85 1.86
C GLY A 55 -1.20 -8.00 1.19
N TRP A 56 -2.23 -8.46 1.92
CA TRP A 56 -3.60 -8.49 1.42
C TRP A 56 -4.18 -7.10 1.18
N ILE A 57 -4.03 -6.16 2.12
CA ILE A 57 -4.57 -4.81 1.92
C ILE A 57 -3.85 -4.11 0.77
N ILE A 58 -2.51 -4.12 0.75
CA ILE A 58 -1.75 -3.47 -0.33
C ILE A 58 -2.02 -4.18 -1.67
N GLY A 59 -1.95 -5.52 -1.71
CA GLY A 59 -2.06 -6.28 -2.95
C GLY A 59 -3.47 -6.31 -3.52
N LEU A 60 -4.47 -6.64 -2.69
CA LEU A 60 -5.85 -6.80 -3.12
C LEU A 60 -6.60 -5.45 -3.15
N ILE A 61 -6.58 -4.71 -2.04
CA ILE A 61 -7.33 -3.45 -1.93
C ILE A 61 -6.59 -2.29 -2.61
N GLY A 62 -5.25 -2.28 -2.56
CA GLY A 62 -4.45 -1.25 -3.22
C GLY A 62 -4.15 -1.53 -4.68
N GLY A 63 -3.87 -2.78 -5.05
CA GLY A 63 -3.42 -3.14 -6.39
C GLY A 63 -4.54 -3.63 -7.29
N VAL A 64 -5.16 -4.76 -6.91
CA VAL A 64 -6.20 -5.40 -7.72
C VAL A 64 -7.42 -4.50 -7.91
N TRP A 65 -7.83 -3.78 -6.87
CA TRP A 65 -8.88 -2.76 -6.98
C TRP A 65 -8.56 -1.72 -8.06
N MET A 66 -7.33 -1.19 -8.10
CA MET A 66 -6.95 -0.15 -9.07
C MET A 66 -6.95 -0.66 -10.50
N ILE A 67 -6.54 -1.92 -10.70
CA ILE A 67 -6.65 -2.59 -12.01
C ILE A 67 -8.11 -2.68 -12.45
N ILE A 68 -9.02 -3.03 -11.54
CA ILE A 68 -10.45 -3.10 -11.85
C ILE A 68 -11.01 -1.69 -12.10
N ALA A 69 -10.65 -0.72 -11.26
CA ALA A 69 -11.11 0.66 -11.33
C ALA A 69 -10.79 1.32 -12.68
N ALA A 70 -9.61 1.01 -13.25
CA ALA A 70 -9.19 1.49 -14.57
C ALA A 70 -10.21 1.19 -15.68
N PHE A 71 -11.00 0.12 -15.57
CA PHE A 71 -11.97 -0.29 -16.60
C PHE A 71 -13.42 0.05 -16.26
N ILE A 72 -13.69 0.76 -15.16
CA ILE A 72 -15.05 1.15 -14.77
C ILE A 72 -15.52 2.34 -15.63
N PRO A 73 -16.61 2.21 -16.42
CA PRO A 73 -17.05 3.25 -17.37
C PRO A 73 -17.41 4.60 -16.73
N TYR A 74 -17.82 4.61 -15.45
CA TYR A 74 -18.12 5.82 -14.69
C TYR A 74 -16.88 6.67 -14.39
N VAL A 75 -15.69 6.07 -14.48
CA VAL A 75 -14.39 6.75 -14.39
C VAL A 75 -14.00 7.38 -15.74
N SER A 76 -14.71 7.03 -16.81
CA SER A 76 -14.45 7.45 -18.20
C SER A 76 -15.37 8.57 -18.71
N ASP A 77 -16.38 8.99 -17.94
CA ASP A 77 -17.32 10.05 -18.36
C ASP A 77 -16.60 11.42 -18.39
N PRO A 78 -16.47 12.07 -19.56
CA PRO A 78 -15.80 13.37 -19.69
C PRO A 78 -16.34 14.46 -18.76
N LYS A 79 -17.59 14.36 -18.29
CA LYS A 79 -18.24 15.37 -17.44
C LYS A 79 -17.99 15.19 -15.94
N ILE A 80 -17.65 13.97 -15.50
CA ILE A 80 -17.59 13.62 -14.07
C ILE A 80 -16.31 12.86 -13.69
N HIS A 81 -15.52 12.40 -14.65
CA HIS A 81 -14.33 11.56 -14.44
C HIS A 81 -13.31 12.16 -13.46
N HIS A 82 -13.16 13.48 -13.42
CA HIS A 82 -12.19 14.12 -12.53
C HIS A 82 -12.47 13.87 -11.05
N LEU A 83 -13.73 13.96 -10.62
CA LEU A 83 -14.07 13.81 -9.22
C LEU A 83 -13.94 12.35 -8.77
N HIS A 84 -14.33 11.40 -9.63
CA HIS A 84 -14.26 9.97 -9.32
C HIS A 84 -12.82 9.46 -9.26
N ASN A 85 -11.96 9.85 -10.22
CA ASN A 85 -10.54 9.52 -10.19
C ASN A 85 -9.85 10.12 -8.97
N LEU A 86 -10.11 11.40 -8.67
CA LEU A 86 -9.56 12.06 -7.49
C LEU A 86 -9.90 11.28 -6.22
N VAL A 87 -11.18 10.96 -6.01
CA VAL A 87 -11.63 10.27 -4.80
C VAL A 87 -11.04 8.85 -4.73
N ASN A 88 -11.02 8.12 -5.85
CA ASN A 88 -10.45 6.77 -5.92
C ASN A 88 -8.97 6.76 -5.55
N ASP A 89 -8.17 7.57 -6.25
CA ASP A 89 -6.71 7.60 -6.07
C ASP A 89 -6.33 8.12 -4.69
N LEU A 90 -7.06 9.14 -4.19
CA LEU A 90 -6.83 9.68 -2.87
C LEU A 90 -7.11 8.65 -1.77
N ILE A 91 -8.25 7.96 -1.83
CA ILE A 91 -8.61 6.95 -0.82
C ILE A 91 -7.62 5.79 -0.85
N VAL A 92 -7.34 5.24 -2.02
CA VAL A 92 -6.43 4.11 -2.17
C VAL A 92 -5.01 4.49 -1.77
N GLY A 93 -4.56 5.67 -2.19
CA GLY A 93 -3.26 6.23 -1.82
C GLY A 93 -3.09 6.39 -0.31
N ILE A 94 -4.11 6.93 0.39
CA ILE A 94 -4.12 7.06 1.85
C ILE A 94 -4.08 5.68 2.53
N ILE A 95 -4.86 4.71 2.07
CA ILE A 95 -4.88 3.35 2.62
C ILE A 95 -3.48 2.73 2.51
N ILE A 96 -2.89 2.74 1.32
CA ILE A 96 -1.55 2.18 1.08
C ILE A 96 -0.50 2.90 1.94
N LEU A 97 -0.55 4.24 1.99
CA LEU A 97 0.35 5.06 2.78
C LEU A 97 0.31 4.68 4.27
N ILE A 98 -0.89 4.59 4.84
CA ILE A 98 -1.08 4.20 6.25
C ILE A 98 -0.52 2.80 6.49
N VAL A 99 -0.93 1.82 5.68
CA VAL A 99 -0.51 0.42 5.88
C VAL A 99 1.01 0.26 5.74
N ALA A 100 1.63 0.96 4.79
CA ALA A 100 3.07 0.99 4.63
C ALA A 100 3.73 1.59 5.88
N LEU A 101 3.29 2.75 6.38
CA LEU A 101 3.86 3.38 7.58
C LEU A 101 3.74 2.49 8.83
N PHE A 102 2.67 1.70 8.97
CA PHE A 102 2.55 0.70 10.04
C PHE A 102 3.64 -0.38 9.97
N GLU A 103 4.07 -0.81 8.78
CA GLU A 103 5.22 -1.73 8.64
C GLU A 103 6.51 -1.10 9.19
N ARG A 104 6.74 0.18 8.90
CA ARG A 104 7.91 0.92 9.42
C ARG A 104 7.91 0.97 10.93
N ALA A 105 6.77 1.30 11.53
CA ALA A 105 6.63 1.42 12.98
C ALA A 105 6.90 0.09 13.71
N GLN A 106 6.46 -1.04 13.13
CA GLN A 106 6.69 -2.36 13.72
C GLN A 106 8.17 -2.77 13.71
N LYS A 107 8.89 -2.50 12.62
CA LYS A 107 10.33 -2.81 12.53
C LYS A 107 11.22 -1.91 13.40
N ALA A 108 10.70 -0.76 13.87
CA ALA A 108 11.44 0.17 14.71
C ALA A 108 11.38 -0.15 16.22
N LYS A 109 10.54 -1.09 16.67
CA LYS A 109 10.45 -1.45 18.09
C LYS A 109 11.68 -2.28 18.52
N PRO A 110 12.49 -1.80 19.49
CA PRO A 110 13.58 -2.60 20.03
C PRO A 110 13.01 -3.86 20.70
N SER A 111 13.63 -5.02 20.44
CA SER A 111 13.26 -6.28 21.10
C SER A 111 13.38 -6.13 22.61
N LYS A 112 12.32 -6.49 23.34
CA LYS A 112 12.32 -6.50 24.81
C LYS A 112 13.54 -7.33 25.26
N PRO A 113 14.46 -6.80 26.09
CA PRO A 113 15.64 -7.55 26.52
C PRO A 113 15.18 -8.84 27.20
N ALA A 114 15.84 -9.94 26.85
CA ALA A 114 15.55 -11.25 27.43
C ALA A 114 15.58 -11.14 28.96
N PRO A 115 14.67 -11.81 29.69
CA PRO A 115 14.75 -11.88 31.14
C PRO A 115 16.16 -12.35 31.50
N LYS A 116 16.91 -11.56 32.27
CA LYS A 116 18.19 -12.01 32.83
C LYS A 116 17.93 -13.36 33.47
N ALA A 117 18.60 -14.40 32.98
CA ALA A 117 18.56 -15.73 33.57
C ALA A 117 18.72 -15.56 35.07
N ALA A 118 17.65 -15.84 35.82
CA ALA A 118 17.67 -15.76 37.26
C ALA A 118 18.78 -16.69 37.72
N ASN A 119 19.77 -16.06 38.33
CA ASN A 119 21.03 -16.61 38.82
C ASN A 119 20.89 -18.08 39.20
N GLU A 120 21.67 -18.92 38.51
CA GLU A 120 21.83 -20.32 38.85
C GLU A 120 22.19 -20.40 40.33
N ASN A 121 21.35 -21.12 41.07
CA ASN A 121 21.47 -21.37 42.48
C ASN A 121 22.85 -22.03 42.73
N PRO A 122 23.81 -21.38 43.41
CA PRO A 122 25.04 -22.06 43.76
C PRO A 122 24.67 -23.12 44.80
N GLN A 123 24.87 -24.36 44.39
CA GLN A 123 24.67 -25.55 45.20
C GLN A 123 25.47 -25.47 46.52
N LYS A 124 24.79 -25.89 47.60
CA LYS A 124 25.29 -26.54 48.82
C LYS A 124 26.06 -25.71 49.84
#